data_AF-A0A1F8SJB9-F1
#
_entry.id   AF-A0A1F8SJB9-F1
#
_cell.length_a   1.000
_cell.length_b   1.000
_cell.length_c   1.000
_cell.angle_alpha   90.00
_cell.angle_beta   90.00
_cell.angle_gamma   90.00
#
_symmetry.space_group_name_H-M   'P 1'
#
loop_
_entity.id
_entity.type
_entity.pdbx_description
1 polymer ?
#
loop_
_entity_poly.entity_id
_entity_poly.type
_entity_poly.pdbx_seq_one_letter_code
_entity_poly.pdbx_strand_id
1 'polypeptide(L)'
;DIAVAMATGEIWMKVPQTIKLVYHGKLGRWVGGKDLILYTIGDIGVDGALYSVMEFTGEAIDALPMDGRFTMANMAIEAGAKAGIFRVDNKTKEYVKDRANRSYKVYESDASAEYAKVIEYDVSKLEPQVALPHLPSNVKSASQVVDIKIDQVVIGSCTNGRLNDLRLAASILKGRQVSHDVRCIVIPGTQQVYLDALHEGLIEAFIKAGAVVSTPTCGPCLGGYMGVLAAGERCVSTTNRNFIGRMGSPKSEVYLAGPAVAAASAILGKISSPEKITG
;
A
#
# COMPACT_ATOMS: atom_id res chain seq x y z
N ASP A 1 19.35 16.18 -11.37
CA ASP A 1 19.52 15.50 -10.07
C ASP A 1 20.28 14.19 -10.16
N ILE A 2 19.72 13.12 -10.74
CA ILE A 2 20.38 11.80 -10.79
C ILE A 2 21.78 11.86 -11.44
N ALA A 3 21.91 12.54 -12.58
CA ALA A 3 23.20 12.66 -13.26
C ALA A 3 24.27 13.37 -12.41
N VAL A 4 23.87 14.40 -11.64
CA VAL A 4 24.77 15.11 -10.72
C VAL A 4 25.17 14.18 -9.57
N ALA A 5 24.21 13.51 -8.94
CA ALA A 5 24.48 12.57 -7.86
C ALA A 5 25.39 11.41 -8.31
N MET A 6 25.24 10.91 -9.54
CA MET A 6 26.13 9.89 -10.10
C MET A 6 27.54 10.43 -10.37
N ALA A 7 27.67 11.69 -10.79
CA ALA A 7 28.95 12.30 -11.12
C ALA A 7 29.73 12.76 -9.89
N THR A 8 29.05 13.29 -8.87
CA THR A 8 29.70 13.94 -7.72
C THR A 8 29.53 13.17 -6.40
N GLY A 9 28.58 12.24 -6.32
CA GLY A 9 28.19 11.61 -5.05
C GLY A 9 27.34 12.51 -4.14
N GLU A 10 26.93 13.68 -4.62
CA GLU A 10 26.25 14.71 -3.83
C GLU A 10 24.96 15.20 -4.51
N ILE A 11 24.02 15.71 -3.70
CA ILE A 11 22.78 16.32 -4.19
C ILE A 11 22.39 17.50 -3.30
N TRP A 12 21.83 18.54 -3.92
CA TRP A 12 21.30 19.70 -3.21
C TRP A 12 19.85 19.45 -2.81
N MET A 13 19.56 19.53 -1.51
CA MET A 13 18.20 19.46 -1.00
C MET A 13 17.94 20.62 -0.04
N LYS A 14 16.83 21.33 -0.25
CA LYS A 14 16.28 22.24 0.76
C LYS A 14 15.75 21.41 1.91
N VAL A 15 16.17 21.71 3.13
CA VAL A 15 15.67 21.03 4.34
C VAL A 15 14.16 21.31 4.47
N PRO A 16 13.31 20.29 4.38
CA PRO A 16 11.86 20.45 4.51
C PRO A 16 11.45 20.61 5.99
N GLN A 17 10.29 21.20 6.21
CA GLN A 17 9.63 21.15 7.53
C GLN A 17 9.07 19.74 7.78
N THR A 18 8.82 19.38 9.03
CA THR A 18 8.26 18.07 9.39
C THR A 18 6.84 18.20 9.92
N ILE A 19 5.94 17.35 9.43
CA ILE A 19 4.59 17.11 9.96
C ILE A 19 4.64 15.79 10.71
N LYS A 20 4.31 15.83 12.00
CA LYS A 20 4.24 14.65 12.86
C LYS A 20 2.83 14.06 12.84
N LEU A 21 2.73 12.76 12.56
CA LEU A 21 1.49 12.01 12.47
C LEU A 21 1.51 10.93 13.56
N VAL A 22 0.71 11.10 14.61
CA VAL A 22 0.65 10.21 15.77
C VAL A 22 -0.58 9.32 15.68
N TYR A 23 -0.39 8.00 15.65
CA TYR A 23 -1.48 7.03 15.54
C TYR A 23 -1.64 6.25 16.85
N HIS A 24 -2.78 6.46 17.51
CA HIS A 24 -3.13 5.86 18.79
C HIS A 24 -4.06 4.66 18.63
N GLY A 25 -3.99 3.73 19.58
CA GLY A 25 -4.88 2.57 19.64
C GLY A 25 -4.40 1.37 18.85
N LYS A 26 -5.29 0.37 18.72
CA LYS A 26 -4.97 -0.93 18.12
C LYS A 26 -5.69 -1.10 16.78
N LEU A 27 -4.95 -1.60 15.79
CA LEU A 27 -5.49 -1.85 14.46
C LEU A 27 -6.48 -3.03 14.48
N GLY A 28 -7.58 -2.87 13.75
CA GLY A 28 -8.48 -3.97 13.45
C GLY A 28 -7.80 -5.07 12.61
N ARG A 29 -8.39 -6.27 12.62
CA ARG A 29 -7.83 -7.47 11.97
C ARG A 29 -7.39 -7.26 10.51
N TRP A 30 -8.16 -6.46 9.77
CA TRP A 30 -7.99 -6.25 8.34
C TRP A 30 -7.33 -4.92 7.99
N VAL A 31 -6.92 -4.15 9.00
CA VAL A 31 -6.37 -2.80 8.85
C VAL A 31 -4.85 -2.89 8.91
N GLY A 32 -4.19 -2.36 7.90
CA GLY A 32 -2.73 -2.30 7.83
C GLY A 32 -2.20 -0.94 7.43
N GLY A 33 -0.91 -0.89 7.07
CA GLY A 33 -0.25 0.34 6.62
C GLY A 33 -0.94 1.01 5.42
N LYS A 34 -1.59 0.22 4.56
CA LYS A 34 -2.36 0.74 3.42
C LYS A 34 -3.57 1.56 3.87
N ASP A 35 -4.33 1.03 4.82
CA ASP A 35 -5.53 1.68 5.32
C ASP A 35 -5.18 2.93 6.12
N LEU A 36 -4.11 2.88 6.93
CA LEU A 36 -3.60 4.02 7.67
C LEU A 36 -3.19 5.17 6.75
N ILE A 37 -2.40 4.89 5.70
CA ILE A 37 -1.94 5.96 4.81
C ILE A 37 -3.06 6.48 3.92
N LEU A 38 -3.99 5.63 3.47
CA LEU A 38 -5.19 6.11 2.76
C LEU A 38 -6.04 6.99 3.67
N TYR A 39 -6.29 6.58 4.91
CA TYR A 39 -7.03 7.40 5.88
C TYR A 39 -6.39 8.77 6.06
N THR A 40 -5.06 8.82 6.26
CA THR A 40 -4.32 10.07 6.37
C THR A 40 -4.38 10.93 5.10
N ILE A 41 -4.18 10.35 3.91
CA ILE A 41 -4.28 11.10 2.64
C ILE A 41 -5.71 11.60 2.40
N GLY A 42 -6.73 10.84 2.82
CA GLY A 42 -8.13 11.25 2.76
C GLY A 42 -8.43 12.46 3.64
N ASP A 43 -7.80 12.53 4.82
CA ASP A 43 -7.94 13.64 5.76
C ASP A 43 -7.17 14.90 5.31
N ILE A 44 -5.89 14.77 4.93
CA ILE A 44 -5.03 15.92 4.63
C ILE A 44 -5.06 16.34 3.16
N GLY A 45 -5.56 15.48 2.26
CA GLY A 45 -5.58 15.71 0.83
C GLY A 45 -4.24 15.48 0.13
N VAL A 46 -4.24 15.63 -1.21
CA VAL A 46 -3.06 15.36 -2.06
C VAL A 46 -1.92 16.37 -1.93
N ASP A 47 -2.18 17.54 -1.35
CA ASP A 47 -1.18 18.58 -1.07
C ASP A 47 -1.02 18.86 0.44
N GLY A 48 -1.63 18.03 1.30
CA GLY A 48 -1.66 18.26 2.75
C GLY A 48 -0.31 18.24 3.45
N ALA A 49 0.70 17.65 2.80
CA ALA A 49 2.08 17.60 3.25
C ALA A 49 3.07 18.19 2.22
N LEU A 50 2.62 19.07 1.34
CA LEU A 50 3.43 19.65 0.27
C LEU A 50 4.76 20.23 0.81
N TYR A 51 5.88 19.80 0.20
CA TYR A 51 7.25 20.17 0.59
C TYR A 51 7.64 19.88 2.06
N SER A 52 6.89 19.02 2.75
CA SER A 52 7.16 18.60 4.12
C SER A 52 7.60 17.14 4.19
N VAL A 53 8.21 16.74 5.29
CA VAL A 53 8.41 15.33 5.66
C VAL A 53 7.23 14.88 6.51
N MET A 54 6.69 13.70 6.22
CA MET A 54 5.71 13.03 7.07
C MET A 54 6.45 12.11 8.03
N GLU A 55 6.46 12.43 9.32
CA GLU A 55 6.99 11.56 10.37
C GLU A 55 5.86 10.76 11.01
N PHE A 56 5.89 9.45 10.83
CA PHE A 56 4.86 8.55 11.36
C PHE A 56 5.30 7.95 12.70
N THR A 57 4.45 8.08 13.72
CA THR A 57 4.73 7.61 15.09
C THR A 57 3.47 7.16 15.83
N GLY A 58 3.61 6.63 17.04
CA GLY A 58 2.50 6.17 17.90
C GLY A 58 2.38 4.65 18.02
N GLU A 59 1.54 4.19 18.94
CA GLU A 59 1.35 2.77 19.29
C GLU A 59 1.03 1.92 18.07
N ALA A 60 0.11 2.38 17.22
CA ALA A 60 -0.29 1.63 16.03
C ALA A 60 0.88 1.47 15.04
N ILE A 61 1.73 2.49 14.91
CA ILE A 61 2.91 2.47 14.03
C ILE A 61 4.00 1.54 14.57
N ASP A 62 4.21 1.55 15.88
CA ASP A 62 5.13 0.64 16.55
C ASP A 62 4.69 -0.82 16.39
N ALA A 63 3.37 -1.08 16.39
CA ALA A 63 2.79 -2.40 16.17
C ALA A 63 2.93 -2.91 14.73
N LEU A 64 3.02 -2.03 13.72
CA LEU A 64 3.16 -2.44 12.32
C LEU A 64 4.42 -3.28 12.08
N PRO A 65 4.37 -4.28 11.18
CA PRO A 65 5.56 -4.89 10.62
C PRO A 65 6.20 -3.96 9.57
N MET A 66 7.43 -4.26 9.15
CA MET A 66 8.20 -3.39 8.24
C MET A 66 7.51 -3.17 6.88
N ASP A 67 6.82 -4.17 6.34
CA ASP A 67 6.01 -4.08 5.12
C ASP A 67 4.87 -3.05 5.24
N GLY A 68 4.24 -2.95 6.41
CA GLY A 68 3.26 -1.89 6.71
C GLY A 68 3.91 -0.51 6.67
N ARG A 69 5.09 -0.35 7.27
CA ARG A 69 5.83 0.94 7.28
C ARG A 69 6.29 1.33 5.87
N PHE A 70 6.79 0.39 5.08
CA PHE A 70 7.16 0.65 3.70
C PHE A 70 5.95 1.03 2.84
N THR A 71 4.78 0.47 3.12
CA THR A 71 3.52 0.87 2.45
C THR A 71 3.23 2.35 2.69
N MET A 72 3.29 2.78 3.94
CA MET A 72 3.02 4.17 4.32
C MET A 72 4.09 5.13 3.77
N ALA A 73 5.38 4.80 3.93
CA ALA A 73 6.47 5.62 3.40
C ALA A 73 6.39 5.76 1.86
N ASN A 74 6.01 4.69 1.15
CA ASN A 74 5.83 4.70 -0.29
C ASN A 74 4.76 5.71 -0.74
N MET A 75 3.67 5.83 0.02
CA MET A 75 2.52 6.67 -0.33
C MET A 75 2.59 8.08 0.23
N ALA A 76 3.63 8.46 0.99
CA ALA A 76 3.81 9.83 1.49
C ALA A 76 3.78 10.89 0.36
N ILE A 77 4.33 10.54 -0.82
CA ILE A 77 4.32 11.42 -2.00
C ILE A 77 2.90 11.69 -2.52
N GLU A 78 1.93 10.82 -2.26
CA GLU A 78 0.54 11.01 -2.69
C GLU A 78 -0.20 12.07 -1.85
N ALA A 79 0.42 12.55 -0.75
CA ALA A 79 0.01 13.74 0.00
C ALA A 79 0.93 14.97 -0.27
N GLY A 80 1.81 14.87 -1.29
CA GLY A 80 2.73 15.94 -1.66
C GLY A 80 4.02 15.99 -0.82
N ALA A 81 4.20 15.04 0.10
CA ALA A 81 5.37 15.00 0.98
C ALA A 81 6.66 14.71 0.22
N LYS A 82 7.75 15.33 0.67
CA LYS A 82 9.11 15.09 0.15
C LYS A 82 9.62 13.70 0.54
N ALA A 83 9.26 13.23 1.74
CA ALA A 83 9.56 11.90 2.22
C ALA A 83 8.59 11.50 3.34
N GLY A 84 8.43 10.18 3.53
CA GLY A 84 7.79 9.60 4.71
C GLY A 84 8.83 8.85 5.55
N ILE A 85 8.93 9.15 6.84
CA ILE A 85 9.96 8.59 7.72
C ILE A 85 9.37 7.93 8.96
N PHE A 86 10.11 6.97 9.49
CA PHE A 86 9.81 6.22 10.71
C PHE A 86 11.05 6.20 11.60
N ARG A 87 10.84 6.10 12.91
CA ARG A 87 11.92 5.83 13.87
C ARG A 87 12.56 4.46 13.68
N VAL A 88 13.78 4.27 14.18
CA VAL A 88 14.52 3.01 14.04
C VAL A 88 14.40 2.16 15.31
N ASP A 89 13.32 1.40 15.37
CA ASP A 89 13.09 0.44 16.45
C ASP A 89 13.76 -0.93 16.21
N ASN A 90 13.47 -1.89 17.09
CA ASN A 90 14.04 -3.24 17.00
C ASN A 90 13.61 -3.99 15.74
N LYS A 91 12.37 -3.78 15.24
CA LYS A 91 11.90 -4.39 13.99
C LYS A 91 12.70 -3.87 12.80
N THR A 92 12.98 -2.57 12.76
CA THR A 92 13.83 -1.96 11.73
C THR A 92 15.26 -2.51 11.82
N LYS A 93 15.83 -2.60 13.04
CA LYS A 93 17.17 -3.16 13.24
C LYS A 93 17.26 -4.62 12.81
N GLU A 94 16.28 -5.44 13.16
CA GLU A 94 16.20 -6.84 12.74
C GLU A 94 16.10 -6.98 11.22
N TYR A 95 15.25 -6.18 10.58
CA TYR A 95 15.12 -6.18 9.12
C TYR A 95 16.43 -5.81 8.43
N VAL A 96 17.17 -4.83 8.96
CA VAL A 96 18.40 -4.32 8.35
C VAL A 96 19.62 -5.20 8.67
N LYS A 97 19.64 -5.94 9.79
CA LYS A 97 20.78 -6.71 10.30
C LYS A 97 21.53 -7.53 9.24
N ASP A 98 20.79 -8.33 8.48
CA ASP A 98 21.38 -9.23 7.46
C ASP A 98 21.39 -8.60 6.05
N ARG A 99 21.03 -7.31 5.93
CA ARG A 99 20.92 -6.57 4.66
C ARG A 99 21.92 -5.41 4.56
N ALA A 100 22.41 -4.91 5.69
CA ALA A 100 23.38 -3.82 5.72
C ALA A 100 24.80 -4.34 5.49
N ASN A 101 25.39 -3.95 4.37
CA ASN A 101 26.79 -4.26 4.04
C ASN A 101 27.79 -3.22 4.59
N ARG A 102 27.29 -2.20 5.30
CA ARG A 102 28.10 -1.10 5.86
C ARG A 102 27.60 -0.71 7.24
N SER A 103 28.49 -0.20 8.07
CA SER A 103 28.11 0.42 9.35
C SER A 103 27.15 1.59 9.10
N TYR A 104 26.13 1.71 9.92
CA TYR A 104 25.16 2.80 9.87
C TYR A 104 25.00 3.42 11.25
N LYS A 105 24.65 4.70 11.26
CA LYS A 105 24.27 5.42 12.47
C LYS A 105 22.75 5.56 12.51
N VAL A 106 22.17 5.27 13.68
CA VAL A 106 20.76 5.52 13.94
C VAL A 106 20.58 6.99 14.34
N TYR A 107 19.60 7.63 13.73
CA TYR A 107 19.16 8.97 14.07
C TYR A 107 17.73 8.89 14.59
N GLU A 108 17.46 9.62 15.67
CA GLU A 108 16.16 9.70 16.31
C GLU A 108 15.81 11.18 16.47
N SER A 109 14.51 11.50 16.47
CA SER A 109 14.04 12.87 16.70
C SER A 109 14.32 13.27 18.16
N ASP A 110 14.88 14.46 18.36
CA ASP A 110 15.10 15.00 19.69
C ASP A 110 13.77 15.30 20.41
N ALA A 111 13.75 15.22 21.74
CA ALA A 111 12.56 15.54 22.53
C ALA A 111 12.11 17.01 22.36
N SER A 112 13.06 17.90 22.03
CA SER A 112 12.82 19.32 21.77
C SER A 112 12.63 19.64 20.28
N ALA A 113 12.46 18.65 19.41
CA ALA A 113 12.25 18.88 17.99
C ALA A 113 10.95 19.66 17.73
N GLU A 114 11.04 20.71 16.91
CA GLU A 114 9.90 21.50 16.48
C GLU A 114 9.29 20.90 15.21
N TYR A 115 7.96 20.87 15.15
CA TYR A 115 7.20 20.36 14.01
C TYR A 115 6.32 21.47 13.46
N ALA A 116 6.24 21.59 12.14
CA ALA A 116 5.35 22.57 11.51
C ALA A 116 3.87 22.25 11.79
N LYS A 117 3.55 20.97 11.99
CA LYS A 117 2.22 20.52 12.40
C LYS A 117 2.34 19.18 13.11
N VAL A 118 1.47 18.97 14.11
CA VAL A 118 1.23 17.66 14.73
C VAL A 118 -0.23 17.29 14.49
N ILE A 119 -0.48 16.09 14.00
CA ILE A 119 -1.82 15.55 13.77
C ILE A 119 -1.91 14.20 14.48
N GLU A 120 -3.02 13.99 15.18
CA GLU A 120 -3.24 12.79 15.98
C GLU A 120 -4.48 12.04 15.46
N TYR A 121 -4.36 10.72 15.34
CA TYR A 121 -5.41 9.83 14.86
C TYR A 121 -5.67 8.73 15.89
N ASP A 122 -6.93 8.57 16.32
CA ASP A 122 -7.38 7.35 16.98
C ASP A 122 -7.83 6.34 15.92
N VAL A 123 -7.09 5.25 15.77
CA VAL A 123 -7.35 4.22 14.75
C VAL A 123 -8.04 2.98 15.31
N SER A 124 -8.49 3.02 16.57
CA SER A 124 -9.13 1.89 17.24
C SER A 124 -10.43 1.43 16.58
N LYS A 125 -11.10 2.34 15.86
CA LYS A 125 -12.33 2.07 15.09
C LYS A 125 -12.13 2.23 13.59
N LEU A 126 -10.88 2.31 13.14
CA LEU A 126 -10.59 2.43 11.71
C LEU A 126 -11.00 1.14 11.02
N GLU A 127 -11.75 1.27 9.94
CA GLU A 127 -12.13 0.16 9.05
C GLU A 127 -11.14 0.08 7.87
N PRO A 128 -11.10 -1.01 7.11
CA PRO A 128 -10.38 -1.04 5.84
C PRO A 128 -10.82 0.11 4.94
N GLN A 129 -9.87 0.75 4.26
CA GLN A 129 -10.10 1.96 3.47
C GLN A 129 -10.03 1.67 1.97
N VAL A 130 -10.81 2.43 1.20
CA VAL A 130 -10.82 2.37 -0.27
C VAL A 130 -10.72 3.80 -0.82
N ALA A 131 -9.70 4.07 -1.64
CA ALA A 131 -9.63 5.31 -2.41
C ALA A 131 -10.37 5.15 -3.74
N LEU A 132 -11.43 5.93 -3.93
CA LEU A 132 -12.23 5.97 -5.14
C LEU A 132 -11.54 6.79 -6.24
N PRO A 133 -11.85 6.53 -7.52
CA PRO A 133 -11.33 7.34 -8.61
C PRO A 133 -11.73 8.82 -8.48
N HIS A 134 -10.98 9.78 -9.04
CA HIS A 134 -9.68 9.62 -9.70
C HIS A 134 -8.53 10.21 -8.87
N LEU A 135 -8.67 10.24 -7.53
CA LEU A 135 -7.67 10.81 -6.62
C LEU A 135 -7.43 9.90 -5.42
N PRO A 136 -6.17 9.72 -4.98
CA PRO A 136 -5.86 8.93 -3.79
C PRO A 136 -6.51 9.45 -2.51
N SER A 137 -6.88 10.74 -2.45
CA SER A 137 -7.55 11.37 -1.31
C SER A 137 -9.07 11.18 -1.28
N ASN A 138 -9.70 10.63 -2.33
CA ASN A 138 -11.14 10.35 -2.31
C ASN A 138 -11.42 9.04 -1.55
N VAL A 139 -11.17 9.04 -0.25
CA VAL A 139 -11.17 7.83 0.58
C VAL A 139 -12.49 7.65 1.32
N LYS A 140 -12.97 6.41 1.34
CA LYS A 140 -14.12 5.96 2.13
C LYS A 140 -13.78 4.66 2.85
N SER A 141 -14.46 4.40 3.96
CA SER A 141 -14.43 3.08 4.59
C SER A 141 -15.02 2.03 3.64
N ALA A 142 -14.46 0.83 3.63
CA ALA A 142 -14.89 -0.25 2.74
C ALA A 142 -16.37 -0.63 2.94
N SER A 143 -16.93 -0.43 4.14
CA SER A 143 -18.36 -0.63 4.43
C SER A 143 -19.28 0.36 3.69
N GLN A 144 -18.78 1.55 3.37
CA GLN A 144 -19.54 2.61 2.69
C GLN A 144 -19.52 2.46 1.17
N VAL A 145 -18.63 1.61 0.63
CA VAL A 145 -18.52 1.33 -0.80
C VAL A 145 -19.37 0.12 -1.13
N VAL A 146 -20.58 0.36 -1.64
CA VAL A 146 -21.56 -0.68 -1.95
C VAL A 146 -21.81 -0.80 -3.45
N ASP A 147 -21.98 -2.04 -3.90
CA ASP A 147 -22.47 -2.43 -5.23
C ASP A 147 -21.70 -1.90 -6.45
N ILE A 148 -20.41 -1.61 -6.27
CA ILE A 148 -19.49 -1.34 -7.39
C ILE A 148 -18.93 -2.66 -7.91
N LYS A 149 -19.52 -3.17 -9.00
CA LYS A 149 -18.96 -4.30 -9.76
C LYS A 149 -17.59 -3.96 -10.34
N ILE A 150 -16.73 -4.96 -10.44
CA ILE A 150 -15.36 -4.81 -10.93
C ILE A 150 -15.05 -5.91 -11.95
N ASP A 151 -14.08 -5.63 -12.82
CA ASP A 151 -13.64 -6.53 -13.89
C ASP A 151 -12.24 -7.10 -13.60
N GLN A 152 -11.48 -6.40 -12.75
CA GLN A 152 -10.09 -6.76 -12.44
C GLN A 152 -9.73 -6.49 -10.99
N VAL A 153 -8.84 -7.34 -10.46
CA VAL A 153 -8.16 -7.13 -9.19
C VAL A 153 -6.66 -7.29 -9.39
N VAL A 154 -5.87 -6.35 -8.86
CA VAL A 154 -4.40 -6.42 -8.83
C VAL A 154 -3.91 -6.44 -7.38
N ILE A 155 -3.35 -7.58 -6.97
CA ILE A 155 -2.74 -7.79 -5.66
C ILE A 155 -1.23 -7.89 -5.85
N GLY A 156 -0.48 -6.95 -5.29
CA GLY A 156 0.96 -6.88 -5.46
C GLY A 156 1.43 -5.67 -6.25
N SER A 157 2.34 -4.92 -5.63
CA SER A 157 2.98 -3.74 -6.20
C SER A 157 4.20 -3.37 -5.34
N CYS A 158 4.86 -2.24 -5.65
CA CYS A 158 5.84 -1.67 -4.73
C CYS A 158 5.22 -1.22 -3.40
N THR A 159 3.90 -1.02 -3.36
CA THR A 159 3.14 -0.60 -2.18
C THR A 159 2.75 -1.80 -1.31
N ASN A 160 2.21 -2.89 -1.90
CA ASN A 160 1.71 -4.06 -1.16
C ASN A 160 1.98 -5.39 -1.90
N GLY A 161 3.25 -5.65 -2.25
CA GLY A 161 3.69 -6.90 -2.88
C GLY A 161 4.69 -7.71 -2.06
N ARG A 162 4.80 -7.48 -0.75
CA ARG A 162 5.71 -8.22 0.13
C ARG A 162 5.08 -9.53 0.58
N LEU A 163 5.88 -10.41 1.17
CA LEU A 163 5.45 -11.75 1.58
C LEU A 163 4.24 -11.70 2.54
N ASN A 164 4.22 -10.79 3.51
CA ASN A 164 3.08 -10.61 4.42
C ASN A 164 1.80 -10.14 3.70
N ASP A 165 1.90 -9.24 2.70
CA ASP A 165 0.76 -8.83 1.88
C ASP A 165 0.17 -10.04 1.14
N LEU A 166 1.03 -10.90 0.59
CA LEU A 166 0.63 -12.12 -0.10
C LEU A 166 0.03 -13.16 0.86
N ARG A 167 0.60 -13.34 2.06
CA ARG A 167 0.02 -14.22 3.09
C ARG A 167 -1.39 -13.76 3.48
N LEU A 168 -1.59 -12.46 3.65
CA LEU A 168 -2.89 -11.89 3.96
C LEU A 168 -3.91 -12.17 2.83
N ALA A 169 -3.54 -11.88 1.58
CA ALA A 169 -4.39 -12.17 0.43
C ALA A 169 -4.68 -13.68 0.29
N ALA A 170 -3.68 -14.53 0.46
CA ALA A 170 -3.82 -15.98 0.40
C ALA A 170 -4.73 -16.52 1.51
N SER A 171 -4.68 -15.96 2.72
CA SER A 171 -5.57 -16.38 3.82
C SER A 171 -7.06 -16.19 3.50
N ILE A 172 -7.37 -15.23 2.61
CA ILE A 172 -8.74 -14.96 2.13
C ILE A 172 -9.06 -15.79 0.89
N LEU A 173 -8.12 -15.97 -0.04
CA LEU A 173 -8.36 -16.69 -1.30
C LEU A 173 -8.29 -18.22 -1.17
N LYS A 174 -7.52 -18.75 -0.21
CA LYS A 174 -7.30 -20.20 -0.06
C LYS A 174 -8.61 -20.93 0.21
N GLY A 175 -8.88 -21.96 -0.59
CA GLY A 175 -10.11 -22.76 -0.50
C GLY A 175 -11.35 -22.10 -1.10
N ARG A 176 -11.19 -20.93 -1.75
CA ARG A 176 -12.26 -20.19 -2.42
C ARG A 176 -11.93 -20.01 -3.91
N GLN A 177 -12.87 -19.46 -4.67
CA GLN A 177 -12.71 -19.18 -6.10
C GLN A 177 -12.91 -17.69 -6.35
N VAL A 178 -12.07 -17.11 -7.22
CA VAL A 178 -12.26 -15.79 -7.80
C VAL A 178 -13.53 -15.81 -8.65
N SER A 179 -14.27 -14.70 -8.64
CA SER A 179 -15.48 -14.57 -9.47
C SER A 179 -15.15 -14.75 -10.95
N HIS A 180 -16.01 -15.47 -11.67
CA HIS A 180 -15.86 -15.71 -13.11
C HIS A 180 -15.77 -14.43 -13.97
N ASP A 181 -16.34 -13.32 -13.49
CA ASP A 181 -16.31 -12.02 -14.16
C ASP A 181 -15.04 -11.20 -13.84
N VAL A 182 -14.17 -11.68 -12.94
CA VAL A 182 -13.02 -10.92 -12.44
C VAL A 182 -11.70 -11.56 -12.82
N ARG A 183 -10.83 -10.76 -13.45
CA ARG A 183 -9.41 -11.10 -13.63
C ARG A 183 -8.64 -10.76 -12.36
N CYS A 184 -8.25 -11.77 -11.58
CA CYS A 184 -7.40 -11.56 -10.41
C CYS A 184 -5.93 -11.80 -10.76
N ILE A 185 -5.10 -10.77 -10.63
CA ILE A 185 -3.67 -10.78 -10.98
C ILE A 185 -2.86 -10.59 -9.69
N VAL A 186 -1.97 -11.53 -9.41
CA VAL A 186 -1.08 -11.49 -8.25
C VAL A 186 0.36 -11.25 -8.70
N ILE A 187 1.03 -10.26 -8.11
CA ILE A 187 2.37 -9.82 -8.49
C ILE A 187 3.27 -9.70 -7.26
N PRO A 188 4.08 -10.73 -6.95
CA PRO A 188 5.11 -10.62 -5.92
C PRO A 188 6.08 -9.47 -6.23
N GLY A 189 6.44 -8.69 -5.21
CA GLY A 189 7.15 -7.42 -5.38
C GLY A 189 8.62 -7.58 -5.80
N THR A 190 9.23 -8.74 -5.53
CA THR A 190 10.60 -9.09 -5.95
C THR A 190 10.71 -10.58 -6.26
N GLN A 191 11.81 -10.98 -6.90
CA GLN A 191 12.08 -12.40 -7.17
C GLN A 191 12.21 -13.21 -5.88
N GLN A 192 12.86 -12.65 -4.85
CA GLN A 192 12.96 -13.32 -3.55
C GLN A 192 11.58 -13.55 -2.92
N VAL A 193 10.72 -12.53 -2.91
CA VAL A 193 9.36 -12.66 -2.37
C VAL A 193 8.55 -13.69 -3.18
N TYR A 194 8.75 -13.75 -4.49
CA TYR A 194 8.13 -14.78 -5.33
C TYR A 194 8.55 -16.18 -4.87
N LEU A 195 9.86 -16.43 -4.73
CA LEU A 195 10.40 -17.73 -4.30
C LEU A 195 9.92 -18.10 -2.89
N ASP A 196 9.93 -17.16 -1.96
CA ASP A 196 9.44 -17.39 -0.59
C ASP A 196 7.95 -17.75 -0.60
N ALA A 197 7.15 -17.02 -1.37
CA ALA A 197 5.72 -17.30 -1.54
C ALA A 197 5.46 -18.65 -2.23
N LEU A 198 6.35 -19.09 -3.12
CA LEU A 198 6.28 -20.41 -3.75
C LEU A 198 6.56 -21.51 -2.72
N HIS A 199 7.62 -21.38 -1.93
CA HIS A 199 7.98 -22.35 -0.90
C HIS A 199 6.91 -22.46 0.21
N GLU A 200 6.20 -21.38 0.51
CA GLU A 200 5.06 -21.38 1.44
C GLU A 200 3.74 -21.90 0.82
N GLY A 201 3.74 -22.26 -0.46
CA GLY A 201 2.54 -22.73 -1.17
C GLY A 201 1.51 -21.63 -1.42
N LEU A 202 1.87 -20.35 -1.28
CA LEU A 202 0.97 -19.22 -1.53
C LEU A 202 0.66 -19.11 -3.03
N ILE A 203 1.66 -19.33 -3.88
CA ILE A 203 1.50 -19.32 -5.35
C ILE A 203 0.49 -20.38 -5.79
N GLU A 204 0.59 -21.60 -5.24
CA GLU A 204 -0.37 -22.67 -5.50
C GLU A 204 -1.78 -22.28 -5.03
N ALA A 205 -1.90 -21.66 -3.85
CA ALA A 205 -3.20 -21.20 -3.35
C ALA A 205 -3.85 -20.15 -4.27
N PHE A 206 -3.08 -19.22 -4.84
CA PHE A 206 -3.59 -18.24 -5.79
C PHE A 206 -4.05 -18.87 -7.10
N ILE A 207 -3.24 -19.77 -7.66
CA ILE A 207 -3.58 -20.48 -8.91
C ILE A 207 -4.84 -21.34 -8.71
N LYS A 208 -4.94 -22.08 -7.59
CA LYS A 208 -6.13 -22.88 -7.26
C LYS A 208 -7.39 -22.04 -7.08
N ALA A 209 -7.26 -20.79 -6.63
CA ALA A 209 -8.37 -19.86 -6.52
C ALA A 209 -8.77 -19.23 -7.87
N GLY A 210 -8.07 -19.53 -8.97
CA GLY A 210 -8.34 -18.96 -10.29
C GLY A 210 -7.63 -17.63 -10.58
N ALA A 211 -6.69 -17.21 -9.73
CA ALA A 211 -5.86 -16.04 -10.00
C ALA A 211 -4.66 -16.40 -10.91
N VAL A 212 -4.21 -15.41 -11.69
CA VAL A 212 -2.95 -15.51 -12.45
C VAL A 212 -1.81 -14.89 -11.64
N VAL A 213 -0.66 -15.56 -11.61
CA VAL A 213 0.54 -15.05 -10.94
C VAL A 213 1.55 -14.59 -11.99
N SER A 214 1.95 -13.33 -11.90
CA SER A 214 2.97 -12.73 -12.79
C SER A 214 4.34 -12.74 -12.13
N THR A 215 5.40 -12.75 -12.94
CA THR A 215 6.73 -12.33 -12.49
C THR A 215 6.68 -10.90 -11.92
N PRO A 216 7.58 -10.54 -10.98
CA PRO A 216 7.66 -9.20 -10.42
C PRO A 216 7.74 -8.12 -11.50
N THR A 217 6.82 -7.16 -11.48
CA THR A 217 6.73 -6.10 -12.48
C THR A 217 5.94 -4.90 -11.96
N CYS A 218 6.26 -3.70 -12.46
CA CYS A 218 5.46 -2.49 -12.26
C CYS A 218 4.42 -2.27 -13.37
N GLY A 219 4.26 -3.24 -14.28
CA GLY A 219 3.47 -3.12 -15.51
C GLY A 219 2.07 -2.51 -15.33
N PRO A 220 1.22 -3.02 -14.42
CA PRO A 220 -0.12 -2.46 -14.22
C PRO A 220 -0.08 -1.04 -13.66
N CYS A 221 0.93 -0.68 -12.86
CA CYS A 221 1.01 0.62 -12.18
C CYS A 221 1.06 1.82 -13.12
N LEU A 222 1.51 1.63 -14.37
CA LEU A 222 1.55 2.66 -15.42
C LEU A 222 0.73 2.27 -16.66
N GLY A 223 0.01 1.14 -16.61
CA GLY A 223 -0.79 0.64 -17.73
C GLY A 223 0.04 0.12 -18.91
N GLY A 224 1.29 -0.29 -18.69
CA GLY A 224 2.21 -0.66 -19.76
C GLY A 224 2.31 -2.16 -20.06
N TYR A 225 1.96 -3.01 -19.09
CA TYR A 225 2.12 -4.47 -19.21
C TYR A 225 1.31 -5.19 -18.14
N MET A 226 0.63 -6.28 -18.50
CA MET A 226 -0.22 -7.10 -17.62
C MET A 226 -1.35 -6.31 -16.94
N GLY A 227 -2.59 -6.78 -17.08
CA GLY A 227 -3.73 -6.13 -16.44
C GLY A 227 -3.99 -4.70 -16.92
N VAL A 228 -3.73 -4.42 -18.20
CA VAL A 228 -4.10 -3.15 -18.84
C VAL A 228 -5.62 -3.06 -18.93
N LEU A 229 -6.20 -1.98 -18.43
CA LEU A 229 -7.64 -1.78 -18.40
C LEU A 229 -8.18 -1.22 -19.72
N ALA A 230 -9.26 -1.83 -20.20
CA ALA A 230 -10.04 -1.33 -21.33
C ALA A 230 -10.98 -0.18 -20.90
N ALA A 231 -11.62 0.46 -21.88
CA ALA A 231 -12.60 1.51 -21.60
C ALA A 231 -13.82 0.92 -20.87
N GLY A 232 -14.24 1.56 -19.77
CA GLY A 232 -15.37 1.12 -18.95
C GLY A 232 -15.02 0.08 -17.88
N GLU A 233 -13.80 -0.46 -17.89
CA GLU A 233 -13.39 -1.44 -16.88
C GLU A 233 -13.03 -0.80 -15.54
N ARG A 234 -13.31 -1.55 -14.48
CA ARG A 234 -13.05 -1.18 -13.08
C ARG A 234 -12.06 -2.15 -12.44
N CYS A 235 -11.05 -1.59 -11.78
CA CYS A 235 -10.04 -2.37 -11.08
C CYS A 235 -9.96 -2.01 -9.60
N VAL A 236 -9.97 -3.00 -8.71
CA VAL A 236 -9.42 -2.82 -7.36
C VAL A 236 -7.94 -3.13 -7.40
N SER A 237 -7.11 -2.21 -6.94
CA SER A 237 -5.65 -2.34 -7.01
C SER A 237 -5.00 -2.03 -5.68
N THR A 238 -3.98 -2.81 -5.36
CA THR A 238 -3.09 -2.60 -4.22
C THR A 238 -1.89 -1.70 -4.57
N THR A 239 -1.95 -0.98 -5.70
CA THR A 239 -1.01 0.07 -6.09
C THR A 239 -1.26 1.38 -5.34
N ASN A 240 -0.46 2.41 -5.57
CA ASN A 240 -0.55 3.71 -4.90
C ASN A 240 -1.30 4.81 -5.67
N ARG A 241 -1.60 4.64 -6.96
CA ARG A 241 -2.15 5.71 -7.82
C ARG A 241 -3.37 5.26 -8.61
N ASN A 242 -4.39 6.12 -8.67
CA ASN A 242 -5.65 5.89 -9.39
C ASN A 242 -6.11 7.06 -10.27
N PHE A 243 -5.15 7.86 -10.75
CA PHE A 243 -5.42 8.94 -11.71
C PHE A 243 -6.06 8.41 -13.01
N ILE A 244 -6.70 9.30 -13.76
CA ILE A 244 -7.30 8.97 -15.07
C ILE A 244 -6.24 8.33 -15.99
N GLY A 245 -6.58 7.20 -16.61
CA GLY A 245 -5.70 6.49 -17.55
C GLY A 245 -4.49 5.81 -16.91
N ARG A 246 -4.45 5.70 -15.57
CA ARG A 246 -3.25 5.22 -14.88
C ARG A 246 -2.88 3.78 -15.18
N MET A 247 -3.88 2.91 -15.39
CA MET A 247 -3.69 1.47 -15.63
C MET A 247 -4.10 1.07 -17.06
N GLY A 248 -4.24 2.03 -17.98
CA GLY A 248 -4.67 1.76 -19.36
C GLY A 248 -5.57 2.87 -19.89
N SER A 249 -6.79 2.51 -20.27
CA SER A 249 -7.74 3.45 -20.87
C SER A 249 -8.07 4.64 -19.96
N PRO A 250 -8.12 5.88 -20.47
CA PRO A 250 -8.64 7.04 -19.73
C PRO A 250 -10.09 6.89 -19.27
N LYS A 251 -10.85 5.94 -19.85
CA LYS A 251 -12.23 5.63 -19.46
C LYS A 251 -12.32 4.45 -18.47
N SER A 252 -11.19 4.01 -17.92
CA SER A 252 -11.15 3.00 -16.85
C SER A 252 -11.14 3.66 -15.47
N GLU A 253 -11.59 2.92 -14.48
CA GLU A 253 -11.66 3.37 -13.08
C GLU A 253 -10.80 2.48 -12.19
N VAL A 254 -10.00 3.09 -11.33
CA VAL A 254 -9.10 2.39 -10.41
C VAL A 254 -9.46 2.75 -8.98
N TYR A 255 -9.65 1.73 -8.15
CA TYR A 255 -9.94 1.85 -6.73
C TYR A 255 -8.74 1.32 -5.95
N LEU A 256 -8.17 2.11 -5.04
CA LEU A 256 -7.02 1.68 -4.26
C LEU A 256 -7.48 1.08 -2.94
N ALA A 257 -6.95 -0.10 -2.59
CA ALA A 257 -7.28 -0.74 -1.33
C ALA A 257 -6.12 -1.61 -0.81
N GLY A 258 -6.22 -2.06 0.44
CA GLY A 258 -5.32 -3.06 1.00
C GLY A 258 -5.50 -4.47 0.41
N PRO A 259 -4.52 -5.38 0.59
CA PRO A 259 -4.60 -6.76 0.11
C PRO A 259 -5.86 -7.50 0.57
N ALA A 260 -6.34 -7.22 1.79
CA ALA A 260 -7.54 -7.86 2.33
C ALA A 260 -8.82 -7.51 1.54
N VAL A 261 -9.04 -6.21 1.29
CA VAL A 261 -10.18 -5.73 0.49
C VAL A 261 -10.04 -6.18 -0.96
N ALA A 262 -8.83 -6.14 -1.54
CA ALA A 262 -8.59 -6.61 -2.89
C ALA A 262 -8.93 -8.10 -3.06
N ALA A 263 -8.42 -8.96 -2.16
CA ALA A 263 -8.70 -10.39 -2.17
C ALA A 263 -10.20 -10.69 -1.98
N ALA A 264 -10.86 -9.97 -1.07
CA ALA A 264 -12.29 -10.14 -0.86
C ALA A 264 -13.12 -9.71 -2.08
N SER A 265 -12.74 -8.61 -2.71
CA SER A 265 -13.40 -8.10 -3.90
C SER A 265 -13.22 -9.05 -5.10
N ALA A 266 -12.08 -9.74 -5.20
CA ALA A 266 -11.83 -10.73 -6.23
C ALA A 266 -12.81 -11.91 -6.17
N ILE A 267 -13.14 -12.37 -4.95
CA ILE A 267 -14.09 -13.46 -4.74
C ILE A 267 -15.52 -13.00 -5.03
N LEU A 268 -15.89 -11.79 -4.57
CA LEU A 268 -17.28 -11.32 -4.60
C LEU A 268 -17.67 -10.62 -5.92
N GLY A 269 -16.73 -10.36 -6.83
CA GLY A 269 -17.02 -9.68 -8.11
C GLY A 269 -17.33 -8.19 -7.99
N LYS A 270 -17.18 -7.62 -6.79
CA LYS A 270 -17.49 -6.23 -6.47
C LYS A 270 -16.66 -5.77 -5.28
N ILE A 271 -16.43 -4.46 -5.17
CA ILE A 271 -15.69 -3.89 -4.03
C ILE A 271 -16.38 -4.31 -2.73
N SER A 272 -15.65 -4.97 -1.83
CA SER A 272 -16.22 -5.56 -0.62
C SER A 272 -15.24 -5.62 0.53
N SER A 273 -15.78 -5.42 1.74
CA SER A 273 -15.04 -5.65 2.99
C SER A 273 -14.71 -7.14 3.17
N PRO A 274 -13.51 -7.48 3.67
CA PRO A 274 -13.12 -8.85 3.98
C PRO A 274 -14.03 -9.55 5.00
N GLU A 275 -14.69 -8.80 5.89
CA GLU A 275 -15.60 -9.37 6.90
C GLU A 275 -16.77 -10.17 6.27
N LYS A 276 -17.18 -9.83 5.05
CA LYS A 276 -18.27 -10.54 4.34
C LYS A 276 -17.91 -11.98 3.95
N ILE A 277 -16.63 -12.33 3.98
CA ILE A 277 -16.12 -13.64 3.55
C ILE A 277 -15.62 -14.48 4.72
N THR A 278 -15.15 -13.81 5.77
CA THR A 278 -14.46 -14.45 6.87
C THR A 278 -15.36 -14.80 8.05
N GLY A 279 -16.58 -14.23 8.12
CA GLY A 279 -17.61 -14.61 9.10
C GLY A 279 -17.19 -14.38 10.54
#